data_AF-A0A6M1U6V9-F1
#
_entry.id   AF-A0A6M1U6V9-F1
#
_cell.length_a   1.000
_cell.length_b   1.000
_cell.length_c   1.000
_cell.angle_alpha   90.00
_cell.angle_beta   90.00
_cell.angle_gamma   90.00
#
_symmetry.space_group_name_H-M   'P 1'
#
loop_
_entity.id
_entity.type
_entity.pdbx_description
1 polymer ?
#
loop_
_entity_poly.entity_id
_entity_poly.type
_entity_poly.pdbx_seq_one_letter_code
_entity_poly.pdbx_strand_id
1 'polypeptide(L)'
;MGSLKYFFWITDAGFLIYWFVTFFQLIPVEYLYQDYTNPILVSWNWSFFPLDLIISLTGFASLWLHANNRSLWRDVALISLVLTFVSGLQAIAFWAIRCDIDLVWWIPNGFLLIYPLYFIPRLLQKRTPRVH
;
A
#
# COMPACT_ATOMS: atom_id res chain seq x y z
N MET A 1 -2.89 -6.84 -16.93
CA MET A 1 -2.25 -6.90 -15.60
C MET A 1 -0.73 -7.05 -15.63
N GLY A 2 -0.10 -7.88 -16.48
CA GLY A 2 1.38 -7.96 -16.52
C GLY A 2 2.00 -8.29 -15.16
N SER A 3 3.13 -7.65 -14.82
CA SER A 3 3.80 -7.80 -13.51
C SER A 3 3.06 -7.13 -12.35
N LEU A 4 2.19 -6.14 -12.60
CA LEU A 4 1.43 -5.43 -11.57
C LEU A 4 0.62 -6.37 -10.67
N LYS A 5 0.17 -7.51 -11.22
CA LYS A 5 -0.58 -8.51 -10.45
C LYS A 5 0.20 -9.05 -9.26
N TYR A 6 1.51 -9.22 -9.41
CA TYR A 6 2.36 -9.77 -8.35
C TYR A 6 2.57 -8.73 -7.25
N PHE A 7 2.68 -7.45 -7.61
CA PHE A 7 2.77 -6.36 -6.64
C PHE A 7 1.51 -6.27 -5.80
N PHE A 8 0.31 -6.32 -6.41
CA PHE A 8 -0.94 -6.36 -5.64
C PHE A 8 -1.00 -7.58 -4.73
N TRP A 9 -0.70 -8.79 -5.23
CA TRP A 9 -0.70 -9.97 -4.36
C TRP A 9 0.25 -9.86 -3.17
N ILE A 10 1.47 -9.42 -3.38
CA ILE A 10 2.49 -9.32 -2.32
C ILE A 10 2.13 -8.21 -1.33
N THR A 11 1.83 -7.01 -1.84
CA THR A 11 1.53 -5.84 -1.00
C THR A 11 0.23 -6.02 -0.23
N ASP A 12 -0.85 -6.40 -0.92
CA ASP A 12 -2.19 -6.46 -0.32
C ASP A 12 -2.30 -7.64 0.66
N ALA A 13 -1.70 -8.80 0.33
CA ALA A 13 -1.61 -9.89 1.31
C ALA A 13 -0.71 -9.49 2.49
N GLY A 14 0.37 -8.77 2.24
CA GLY A 14 1.24 -8.22 3.28
C GLY A 14 0.48 -7.32 4.26
N PHE A 15 -0.35 -6.40 3.76
CA PHE A 15 -1.21 -5.56 4.60
C PHE A 15 -2.19 -6.39 5.43
N LEU A 16 -2.90 -7.33 4.80
CA LEU A 16 -3.86 -8.17 5.53
C LEU A 16 -3.17 -9.03 6.60
N ILE A 17 -2.00 -9.60 6.31
CA ILE A 17 -1.23 -10.39 7.27
C ILE A 17 -0.75 -9.49 8.42
N TYR A 18 -0.17 -8.33 8.11
CA TYR A 18 0.29 -7.37 9.11
C TYR A 18 -0.86 -6.97 10.04
N TRP A 19 -1.98 -6.51 9.48
CA TRP A 19 -3.12 -6.07 10.28
C TRP A 19 -3.81 -7.20 11.03
N PHE A 20 -3.83 -8.42 10.49
CA PHE A 20 -4.30 -9.59 11.22
C PHE A 20 -3.43 -9.86 12.45
N VAL A 21 -2.11 -9.90 12.28
CA VAL A 21 -1.16 -10.10 13.38
C VAL A 21 -1.26 -8.98 14.41
N THR A 22 -1.36 -7.73 13.97
CA THR A 22 -1.51 -6.54 14.84
C THR A 22 -2.81 -6.56 15.63
N PHE A 23 -3.95 -6.83 14.97
CA PHE A 23 -5.27 -6.82 15.60
C PHE A 23 -5.42 -7.93 16.65
N PHE A 24 -4.92 -9.13 16.36
CA PHE A 24 -4.97 -10.28 17.27
C PHE A 24 -3.80 -10.33 18.26
N GLN A 25 -2.89 -9.36 18.22
CA GLN A 25 -1.71 -9.28 19.09
C GLN A 25 -0.90 -10.59 19.12
N LEU A 26 -0.74 -11.21 17.94
CA LEU A 26 -0.10 -12.53 17.82
C LEU A 26 1.41 -12.49 18.08
N ILE A 27 2.01 -11.30 18.02
CA ILE A 27 3.42 -11.06 18.33
C ILE A 27 3.57 -9.90 19.32
N PRO A 28 4.70 -9.82 20.04
CA PRO A 28 4.95 -8.73 20.98
C PRO A 28 4.88 -7.35 20.29
N VAL A 29 4.27 -6.38 20.98
CA VAL A 29 3.96 -5.04 20.44
C VAL A 29 5.20 -4.23 20.08
N GLU A 30 6.35 -4.59 20.66
CA GLU A 30 7.66 -3.99 20.38
C GLU A 30 8.09 -4.22 18.92
N TYR A 31 7.63 -5.30 18.30
CA TYR A 31 7.89 -5.58 16.88
C TYR A 31 6.86 -4.93 15.95
N LEU A 32 5.75 -4.44 16.49
CA LEU A 32 4.65 -3.84 15.72
C LEU A 32 4.72 -2.32 15.65
N TYR A 33 5.50 -1.68 16.52
CA TYR A 33 5.59 -0.23 16.62
C TYR A 33 7.03 0.20 16.93
N GLN A 34 7.53 1.21 16.21
CA GLN A 34 8.88 1.77 16.41
C GLN A 34 9.10 2.38 17.81
N ASP A 35 8.00 2.70 18.52
CA ASP A 35 7.99 3.10 19.93
C ASP A 35 6.59 2.85 20.51
N TYR A 36 6.34 1.58 20.86
CA TYR A 36 5.05 1.08 21.36
C TYR A 36 4.59 1.76 22.67
N THR A 37 5.50 2.41 23.39
CA THR A 37 5.18 3.10 24.65
C THR A 37 4.53 4.45 24.43
N ASN A 38 4.66 5.00 23.23
CA ASN A 38 4.11 6.30 22.88
C ASN A 38 2.70 6.15 22.26
N PRO A 39 1.63 6.55 22.98
CA PRO A 39 0.26 6.36 22.52
C PRO A 39 -0.04 7.15 21.23
N ILE A 40 0.70 8.23 20.95
CA ILE A 40 0.56 8.99 19.71
C ILE A 40 1.08 8.18 18.52
N LEU A 41 2.22 7.49 18.67
CA LEU A 41 2.79 6.67 17.60
C LEU A 41 1.95 5.42 17.33
N VAL A 42 1.38 4.82 18.38
CA VAL A 42 0.40 3.74 18.24
C VAL A 42 -0.83 4.22 17.48
N SER A 43 -1.44 5.34 17.88
CA SER A 43 -2.63 5.89 17.20
C SER A 43 -2.34 6.28 15.76
N TRP A 44 -1.14 6.82 15.50
CA TRP A 44 -0.67 7.14 14.15
C TRP A 44 -0.54 5.89 13.29
N ASN A 45 0.04 4.81 13.80
CA ASN A 45 0.12 3.53 13.08
C ASN A 45 -1.29 2.99 12.78
N TRP A 46 -2.20 3.02 13.76
CA TRP A 46 -3.60 2.63 13.58
C TRP A 46 -4.35 3.46 12.53
N SER A 47 -3.92 4.70 12.25
CA SER A 47 -4.52 5.49 11.16
C SER A 47 -4.32 4.88 9.78
N PHE A 48 -3.32 4.02 9.59
CA PHE A 48 -3.09 3.30 8.34
C PHE A 48 -4.05 2.13 8.14
N PHE A 49 -4.61 1.55 9.20
CA PHE A 49 -5.51 0.39 9.10
C PHE A 49 -6.66 0.57 8.10
N PRO A 50 -7.51 1.61 8.20
CA PRO A 50 -8.60 1.79 7.24
C PRO A 50 -8.07 2.02 5.81
N LEU A 51 -6.94 2.72 5.65
CA LEU A 51 -6.33 2.99 4.36
C LEU A 51 -5.81 1.71 3.70
N ASP A 52 -5.01 0.94 4.42
CA ASP A 52 -4.40 -0.31 3.96
C ASP A 52 -5.45 -1.38 3.64
N LEU A 53 -6.57 -1.40 4.38
CA LEU A 53 -7.69 -2.27 4.06
C LEU A 53 -8.36 -1.86 2.73
N ILE A 54 -8.58 -0.55 2.50
CA ILE A 54 -9.14 -0.06 1.22
C ILE A 54 -8.16 -0.32 0.06
N ILE A 55 -6.86 -0.15 0.28
CA ILE A 55 -5.81 -0.51 -0.70
C ILE A 55 -5.97 -1.98 -1.08
N SER A 56 -6.04 -2.88 -0.09
CA SER A 56 -6.15 -4.31 -0.31
C SER A 56 -7.45 -4.69 -1.02
N LEU A 57 -8.58 -4.10 -0.60
CA LEU A 57 -9.88 -4.31 -1.23
C LEU A 57 -9.87 -3.88 -2.70
N THR A 58 -9.32 -2.70 -3.01
CA THR A 58 -9.25 -2.19 -4.38
C THR A 58 -8.24 -2.97 -5.23
N GLY A 59 -7.09 -3.36 -4.68
CA GLY A 59 -6.09 -4.16 -5.39
C GLY A 59 -6.62 -5.56 -5.76
N PHE A 60 -7.23 -6.28 -4.81
CA PHE A 60 -7.90 -7.56 -5.08
C PHE A 60 -9.11 -7.42 -6.01
N ALA A 61 -9.93 -6.37 -5.84
CA ALA A 61 -11.04 -6.11 -6.76
C ALA A 61 -10.55 -5.86 -8.19
N SER A 62 -9.42 -5.17 -8.38
CA SER A 62 -8.81 -5.00 -9.69
C SER A 62 -8.37 -6.34 -10.30
N LEU A 63 -7.73 -7.21 -9.50
CA LEU A 63 -7.34 -8.56 -9.93
C LEU A 63 -8.55 -9.38 -10.38
N TRP A 64 -9.62 -9.35 -9.60
CA TRP A 64 -10.87 -10.04 -9.91
C TRP A 64 -11.52 -9.47 -11.19
N LEU A 65 -11.63 -8.15 -11.33
CA LEU A 65 -12.18 -7.50 -12.53
C LEU A 65 -11.37 -7.86 -13.78
N HIS A 66 -10.05 -7.90 -13.68
CA HIS A 66 -9.19 -8.30 -14.78
C HIS A 66 -9.39 -9.77 -15.17
N ALA A 67 -9.50 -10.67 -14.20
CA ALA A 67 -9.78 -12.09 -14.46
C ALA A 67 -11.14 -12.29 -15.17
N ASN A 68 -12.10 -11.41 -14.91
CA ASN A 68 -13.42 -11.39 -15.54
C ASN A 68 -13.50 -10.52 -16.81
N ASN A 69 -12.36 -10.12 -17.40
CA ASN A 69 -12.28 -9.31 -18.63
C ASN A 69 -13.04 -7.95 -18.56
N ARG A 70 -13.25 -7.39 -17.37
CA ARG A 70 -13.96 -6.11 -17.18
C ARG A 70 -12.98 -4.95 -17.30
N SER A 71 -13.19 -4.03 -18.26
CA SER A 71 -12.31 -2.86 -18.50
C SER A 71 -12.08 -1.97 -17.27
N LEU A 72 -13.04 -1.96 -16.34
CA LEU A 72 -12.99 -1.24 -15.06
C LEU A 72 -11.78 -1.61 -14.19
N TRP A 73 -11.16 -2.79 -14.41
CA TRP A 73 -9.98 -3.22 -13.63
C TRP A 73 -8.87 -2.15 -13.59
N ARG A 74 -8.72 -1.37 -14.67
CA ARG A 74 -7.70 -0.32 -14.79
C ARG A 74 -7.97 0.84 -13.86
N ASP A 75 -9.20 1.32 -13.81
CA ASP A 75 -9.56 2.46 -12.96
C ASP A 75 -9.44 2.07 -11.48
N VAL A 76 -9.85 0.86 -11.12
CA VAL A 76 -9.70 0.33 -9.76
C VAL A 76 -8.22 0.08 -9.41
N ALA A 77 -7.39 -0.41 -10.35
CA ALA A 77 -5.95 -0.51 -10.16
C ALA A 77 -5.30 0.85 -9.91
N LEU A 78 -5.75 1.88 -10.63
CA LEU A 78 -5.22 3.23 -10.46
C LEU A 78 -5.55 3.77 -9.07
N ILE A 79 -6.79 3.57 -8.59
CA ILE A 79 -7.19 3.95 -7.23
C ILE A 79 -6.30 3.25 -6.20
N SER A 80 -6.14 1.92 -6.31
CA SER A 80 -5.27 1.14 -5.41
C SER A 80 -3.84 1.69 -5.39
N LEU A 81 -3.24 1.92 -6.56
CA LEU A 81 -1.87 2.47 -6.68
C LEU A 81 -1.72 3.86 -6.04
N VAL A 82 -2.68 4.75 -6.26
CA VAL A 82 -2.65 6.10 -5.66
C VAL A 82 -2.78 6.01 -4.14
N LEU A 83 -3.65 5.17 -3.62
CA LEU A 83 -3.79 4.97 -2.18
C LEU A 83 -2.52 4.37 -1.57
N THR A 84 -1.90 3.38 -2.22
CA THR A 84 -0.62 2.83 -1.77
C THR A 84 0.49 3.89 -1.73
N PHE A 85 0.56 4.74 -2.76
CA PHE A 85 1.50 5.86 -2.79
C PHE A 85 1.28 6.80 -1.61
N VAL A 86 0.02 7.15 -1.33
CA VAL A 86 -0.35 8.03 -0.21
C VAL A 86 0.02 7.40 1.14
N SER A 87 -0.21 6.09 1.32
CA SER A 87 0.20 5.35 2.52
C SER A 87 1.73 5.44 2.72
N GLY A 88 2.52 5.07 1.70
CA GLY A 88 3.98 5.19 1.77
C GLY A 88 4.47 6.62 2.02
N LEU A 89 3.86 7.62 1.35
CA LEU A 89 4.21 9.03 1.52
C LEU A 89 3.94 9.53 2.93
N GLN A 90 2.77 9.19 3.50
CA GLN A 90 2.41 9.59 4.87
C GLN A 90 3.46 9.06 5.87
N ALA A 91 3.86 7.80 5.72
CA ALA A 91 4.86 7.18 6.58
C ALA A 91 6.24 7.82 6.45
N ILE A 92 6.76 7.94 5.22
CA ILE A 92 8.09 8.51 4.98
C ILE A 92 8.14 9.99 5.38
N ALA A 93 7.10 10.77 5.08
CA ALA A 93 7.04 12.17 5.49
C ALA A 93 7.05 12.32 7.02
N PHE A 94 6.28 11.49 7.73
CA PHE A 94 6.25 11.49 9.19
C PHE A 94 7.63 11.24 9.80
N TRP A 95 8.31 10.18 9.35
CA TRP A 95 9.64 9.84 9.86
C TRP A 95 10.71 10.87 9.48
N ALA A 96 10.65 11.41 8.26
CA ALA A 96 11.55 12.45 7.80
C ALA A 96 11.43 13.73 8.65
N ILE A 97 10.21 14.16 8.98
CA ILE A 97 9.98 15.33 9.84
C ILE A 97 10.55 15.12 11.25
N ARG A 98 10.50 13.88 11.76
CA ARG A 98 11.05 13.52 13.07
C ARG A 98 12.56 13.27 13.06
N CYS A 99 13.21 13.32 11.89
CA CYS A 99 14.61 12.97 11.69
C CYS A 99 14.97 11.56 12.20
N ASP A 100 14.03 10.62 12.12
CA ASP A 100 14.19 9.26 12.62
C ASP A 100 14.34 8.30 11.43
N ILE A 101 15.52 7.67 11.32
CA ILE A 101 15.91 6.83 10.18
C ILE A 101 16.07 5.38 10.65
N ASP A 102 14.95 4.74 10.96
CA ASP A 102 14.90 3.29 11.17
C ASP A 102 14.59 2.56 9.85
N LEU A 103 15.57 1.81 9.34
CA LEU A 103 15.44 1.05 8.10
C LEU A 103 14.29 0.03 8.13
N VAL A 104 13.94 -0.51 9.30
CA VAL A 104 12.82 -1.46 9.44
C VAL A 104 11.50 -0.82 9.00
N TRP A 105 11.36 0.49 9.21
CA TRP A 105 10.16 1.25 8.85
C TRP A 105 10.31 1.99 7.53
N TRP A 106 11.50 2.46 7.20
CA TRP A 106 11.76 3.17 5.95
C TRP A 106 11.70 2.27 4.72
N ILE A 107 12.23 1.04 4.80
CA ILE A 107 12.26 0.13 3.65
C ILE A 107 10.85 -0.26 3.16
N PRO A 108 9.95 -0.79 3.99
CA PRO A 108 8.61 -1.18 3.53
C PRO A 108 7.81 0.05 3.06
N ASN A 109 7.84 1.16 3.80
CA ASN A 109 7.11 2.36 3.41
C ASN A 109 7.68 3.04 2.15
N GLY A 110 9.00 2.99 1.98
CA GLY A 110 9.68 3.43 0.75
C GLY A 110 9.31 2.57 -0.44
N PHE A 111 9.17 1.25 -0.26
CA PHE A 111 8.64 0.38 -1.29
C PHE A 111 7.22 0.81 -1.72
N LEU A 112 6.31 1.01 -0.75
CA LEU A 112 4.93 1.48 -1.00
C LEU A 112 4.90 2.84 -1.71
N LEU A 113 5.85 3.72 -1.42
CA LEU A 113 5.98 5.02 -2.07
C LEU A 113 6.44 4.88 -3.54
N ILE A 114 7.41 4.01 -3.83
CA ILE A 114 8.10 4.00 -5.12
C ILE A 114 7.41 3.12 -6.17
N TYR A 115 6.93 1.93 -5.81
CA TYR A 115 6.38 1.01 -6.82
C TYR A 115 5.16 1.59 -7.56
N PRO A 116 4.25 2.37 -6.93
CA PRO A 116 3.12 2.93 -7.65
C PRO A 116 3.53 3.92 -8.73
N LEU A 117 4.56 4.75 -8.47
CA LEU A 117 5.09 5.71 -9.44
C LEU A 117 5.61 5.04 -10.72
N TYR A 118 6.08 3.80 -10.62
CA TYR A 118 6.50 3.01 -11.77
C TYR A 118 5.32 2.50 -12.61
N PHE A 119 4.21 2.10 -11.98
CA PHE A 119 3.06 1.49 -12.66
C PHE A 119 2.01 2.48 -13.14
N ILE A 120 1.81 3.61 -12.44
CA ILE A 120 0.79 4.62 -12.79
C ILE A 120 0.97 5.13 -14.23
N PRO A 121 2.14 5.61 -14.67
CA PRO A 121 2.31 6.12 -16.04
C PRO A 121 2.00 5.06 -17.10
N ARG A 122 2.39 3.81 -16.84
CA ARG A 122 2.15 2.67 -17.76
C ARG A 122 0.68 2.31 -17.89
N LEU A 123 -0.07 2.47 -16.80
CA LEU A 123 -1.50 2.24 -16.77
C LEU A 123 -2.24 3.33 -17.56
N LEU A 124 -1.82 4.59 -17.41
CA LEU A 124 -2.38 5.75 -18.12
C LEU A 124 -2.07 5.73 -19.62
N GLN A 125 -0.84 5.41 -20.02
CA GLN A 125 -0.44 5.35 -21.44
C GLN A 125 -1.22 4.32 -22.26
N LYS A 126 -1.66 3.22 -21.63
CA LYS A 126 -2.48 2.19 -22.31
C LYS A 126 -3.96 2.56 -22.46
N ARG A 127 -4.39 3.68 -21.87
CA ARG A 127 -5.76 4.18 -21.98
C ARG A 127 -5.95 5.06 -23.22
N THR A 128 -4.92 5.77 -23.64
CA THR A 128 -4.97 6.62 -24.82
C THR A 128 -5.04 5.75 -26.08
N PRO A 129 -6.09 5.85 -26.91
CA PRO A 129 -6.04 5.27 -28.26
C PRO A 129 -4.84 5.91 -28.96
N ARG A 130 -4.02 5.13 -29.68
CA ARG A 130 -3.10 5.73 -30.64
C ARG A 130 -3.98 6.41 -31.69
N VAL A 131 -4.04 7.73 -31.65
CA VAL A 131 -4.55 8.51 -32.76
C VAL A 131 -3.45 8.45 -33.81
N HIS A 132 -3.62 7.55 -34.78
CA HIS A 132 -2.85 7.52 -36.02
C HIS A 132 -3.64 8.24 -37.10
#